data_AF-A0A7H8YUI8-F1
#
_entry.id   AF-A0A7H8YUI8-F1
#
_cell.length_a   1.000
_cell.length_b   1.000
_cell.length_c   1.000
_cell.angle_alpha   90.00
_cell.angle_beta   90.00
_cell.angle_gamma   90.00
#
_symmetry.space_group_name_H-M   'P 1'
#
loop_
_entity.id
_entity.type
_entity.pdbx_description
1 polymer ?
#
loop_
_entity_poly.entity_id
_entity_poly.type
_entity_poly.pdbx_seq_one_letter_code
_entity_poly.pdbx_strand_id
1 'polypeptide(L)'
;MVQKIRRELPKIGGKKLYYMLSDKIHQVAKIGRDKFFMILNNNDLLIQRKRSYARTTYSNHSFRKWTNLVKDVEVSAKNQV
;
A
#
# COMPACT_ATOMS: atom_id res chain seq x y z
N MET A 1 16.90 16.07 -9.28
CA MET A 1 16.57 15.35 -10.53
C MET A 1 15.27 14.56 -10.42
N VAL A 2 15.16 13.59 -9.50
CA VAL A 2 13.98 12.73 -9.33
C VAL A 2 12.69 13.52 -9.02
N GLN A 3 12.75 14.48 -8.10
CA GLN A 3 11.58 15.28 -7.71
C GLN A 3 11.00 16.11 -8.86
N LYS A 4 11.85 16.58 -9.81
CA LYS A 4 11.38 17.34 -10.99
C LYS A 4 10.47 16.47 -11.86
N ILE A 5 10.88 15.23 -12.14
CA ILE A 5 10.07 14.27 -12.90
C ILE A 5 8.80 13.91 -12.13
N ARG A 6 8.89 13.71 -10.81
CA ARG A 6 7.71 13.37 -10.00
C ARG A 6 6.72 14.50 -9.80
N ARG A 7 7.12 15.76 -9.96
CA ARG A 7 6.18 16.87 -9.97
C ARG A 7 5.21 16.79 -11.16
N GLU A 8 5.70 16.30 -12.30
CA GLU A 8 4.90 16.08 -13.52
C GLU A 8 4.24 14.69 -13.52
N LEU A 9 4.94 13.67 -13.02
CA LEU A 9 4.51 12.27 -12.97
C LEU A 9 4.62 11.69 -11.54
N PRO A 10 3.67 12.01 -10.63
CA PRO A 10 3.81 11.72 -9.19
C PRO A 10 3.96 10.24 -8.83
N LYS A 11 3.32 9.35 -9.60
CA LYS A 11 3.28 7.91 -9.32
C LYS A 11 4.24 7.09 -10.17
N ILE A 12 5.24 7.71 -10.80
CA ILE A 12 6.17 6.98 -11.65
C ILE A 12 7.05 6.01 -10.85
N GLY A 13 7.06 4.74 -11.28
CA GLY A 13 7.83 3.69 -10.62
C GLY A 13 9.35 3.86 -10.81
N GLY A 14 10.13 3.38 -9.83
CA GLY A 14 11.59 3.50 -9.82
C GLY A 14 12.29 2.93 -11.06
N LYS A 15 11.79 1.82 -11.63
CA LYS A 15 12.36 1.23 -12.86
C LYS A 15 12.23 2.18 -14.06
N LYS A 16 11.05 2.77 -14.27
CA LYS A 16 10.83 3.75 -15.34
C LYS A 16 11.65 5.02 -15.10
N LEU A 17 11.70 5.47 -13.85
CA LEU A 17 12.51 6.61 -13.43
C LEU A 17 14.02 6.40 -13.75
N TYR A 18 14.55 5.19 -13.54
CA TYR A 18 15.92 4.83 -13.89
C TYR A 18 16.19 5.01 -15.40
N TYR A 19 15.31 4.49 -16.26
CA TYR A 19 15.47 4.64 -17.72
C TYR A 19 15.36 6.11 -18.16
N MET A 20 14.44 6.89 -17.59
CA MET A 20 14.32 8.31 -17.94
C MET A 20 15.53 9.15 -17.50
N LEU A 21 16.25 8.69 -16.48
CA LEU A 21 17.42 9.36 -15.93
C LEU A 21 18.74 8.69 -16.35
N SER A 22 18.72 7.61 -17.14
CA SER A 22 19.90 6.78 -17.40
C SER A 22 21.06 7.60 -17.95
N ASP A 23 20.78 8.49 -18.90
CA ASP A 23 21.81 9.30 -19.57
C ASP A 23 22.45 10.26 -18.57
N LYS A 24 21.64 10.90 -17.73
CA LYS A 24 22.12 11.83 -16.69
C LYS A 24 22.87 11.10 -15.58
N ILE A 25 22.41 9.91 -15.20
CA ILE A 25 23.06 9.10 -14.18
C ILE A 25 24.43 8.64 -14.70
N HIS A 26 24.50 8.12 -15.94
CA HIS A 26 25.74 7.62 -16.54
C HIS A 26 26.77 8.72 -16.81
N GLN A 27 26.36 9.97 -16.99
CA GLN A 27 27.27 11.12 -17.05
C GLN A 27 27.99 11.38 -15.72
N VAL A 28 27.33 11.10 -14.59
CA VAL A 28 27.90 11.33 -13.25
C VAL A 28 28.64 10.09 -12.76
N ALA A 29 28.06 8.90 -12.93
CA ALA A 29 28.65 7.63 -12.50
C ALA A 29 27.99 6.44 -13.20
N LYS A 30 28.77 5.36 -13.41
CA LYS A 30 28.22 4.06 -13.83
C LYS A 30 27.46 3.41 -12.67
N ILE A 31 26.21 3.82 -12.48
CA ILE A 31 25.30 3.29 -11.47
C ILE A 31 24.29 2.38 -12.18
N GLY A 32 24.31 1.10 -11.83
CA GLY A 32 23.30 0.15 -12.30
C GLY A 32 21.95 0.32 -11.57
N ARG A 33 20.94 -0.39 -12.06
CA ARG A 33 19.57 -0.38 -11.51
C ARG A 33 19.53 -0.58 -10.00
N ASP A 34 20.20 -1.58 -9.48
CA ASP A 34 20.06 -1.98 -8.06
C ASP A 34 20.65 -0.93 -7.13
N LYS A 35 21.84 -0.39 -7.49
CA LYS A 35 22.47 0.72 -6.77
C LYS A 35 21.61 1.98 -6.84
N PHE A 36 20.93 2.24 -7.96
CA PHE A 36 19.97 3.33 -8.05
C PHE A 36 18.79 3.16 -7.07
N PHE A 37 18.23 1.95 -6.93
CA PHE A 37 17.19 1.68 -5.92
C PHE A 37 17.71 1.85 -4.49
N MET A 38 18.94 1.42 -4.20
CA MET A 38 19.55 1.67 -2.88
C MET A 38 19.67 3.16 -2.58
N ILE A 39 20.13 3.96 -3.55
CA ILE A 39 20.22 5.42 -3.40
C ILE A 39 18.83 6.03 -3.15
N LEU A 40 17.82 5.62 -3.92
CA LEU A 40 16.45 6.09 -3.71
C LEU A 40 15.94 5.73 -2.30
N ASN A 41 16.22 4.52 -1.83
CA ASN A 41 15.83 4.06 -0.51
C ASN A 41 16.49 4.89 0.60
N ASN A 42 17.81 5.09 0.52
CA ASN A 42 18.58 5.83 1.52
C ASN A 42 18.23 7.32 1.60
N ASN A 43 17.49 7.84 0.61
CA ASN A 43 17.06 9.24 0.55
C ASN A 43 15.54 9.39 0.72
N ASP A 44 14.83 8.34 1.18
CA ASP A 44 13.37 8.32 1.32
C ASP A 44 12.59 8.70 0.04
N LEU A 45 13.18 8.38 -1.13
CA LEU A 45 12.62 8.63 -2.44
C LEU A 45 11.91 7.40 -3.02
N LEU A 46 11.69 6.33 -2.27
CA LEU A 46 10.83 5.23 -2.76
C LEU A 46 9.36 5.55 -2.52
N ILE A 47 8.55 5.37 -3.58
CA ILE A 47 7.10 5.53 -3.46
C ILE A 47 6.56 4.33 -2.69
N GLN A 48 6.14 4.56 -1.44
CA GLN A 48 5.51 3.53 -0.64
C GLN A 48 4.06 3.32 -1.09
N ARG A 49 3.69 2.06 -1.31
CA ARG A 49 2.29 1.71 -1.59
C ARG A 49 1.52 1.74 -0.27
N LYS A 50 0.64 2.74 -0.09
CA LYS A 50 -0.30 2.77 1.04
C LYS A 50 -1.19 1.53 0.97
N ARG A 51 -1.12 0.65 1.98
CA ARG A 51 -2.06 -0.47 2.10
C ARG A 51 -3.43 0.10 2.41
N SER A 52 -4.42 -0.24 1.59
CA SER A 52 -5.83 0.03 1.86
C SER A 52 -6.49 -1.30 2.16
N TYR A 53 -6.95 -1.48 3.39
CA TYR A 53 -7.75 -2.63 3.75
C TYR A 53 -9.20 -2.37 3.33
N ALA A 54 -9.79 -3.30 2.58
CA ALA A 54 -11.21 -3.26 2.29
C ALA A 54 -11.97 -3.60 3.58
N ARG A 55 -12.74 -2.64 4.11
CA ARG A 55 -13.64 -2.89 5.22
C ARG A 55 -14.97 -3.37 4.66
N THR A 56 -15.18 -4.68 4.64
CA THR A 56 -16.41 -5.31 4.13
C THR A 56 -17.62 -5.11 5.04
N THR A 57 -17.40 -4.74 6.31
CA THR A 57 -18.46 -4.51 7.30
C THR A 57 -18.21 -3.24 8.11
N TYR A 58 -19.15 -2.30 8.05
CA TYR A 58 -19.11 -1.08 8.87
C TYR A 58 -19.66 -1.34 10.27
N SER A 59 -18.86 -2.01 11.11
CA SER A 59 -19.19 -2.31 12.52
C SER A 59 -19.42 -1.08 13.42
N ASN A 60 -19.15 0.14 12.95
CA ASN A 60 -19.36 1.40 13.69
C ASN A 60 -20.60 2.17 13.20
N HIS A 61 -21.60 1.49 12.65
CA HIS A 61 -22.85 2.14 12.23
C HIS A 61 -23.74 2.53 13.42
N SER A 62 -24.63 3.49 13.19
CA SER A 62 -25.66 3.93 14.15
C SER A 62 -26.85 2.97 14.26
N PHE A 63 -27.01 2.03 13.32
CA PHE A 63 -28.11 1.06 13.39
C PHE A 63 -28.03 0.21 14.66
N ARG A 64 -29.21 -0.11 15.22
CA ARG A 64 -29.33 -0.97 16.39
C ARG A 64 -28.73 -2.34 16.07
N LYS A 65 -27.80 -2.78 16.93
CA LYS A 65 -27.24 -4.13 16.90
C LYS A 65 -28.12 -5.01 17.78
N TRP A 66 -28.59 -6.12 17.22
CA TRP A 66 -29.30 -7.15 17.98
C TRP A 66 -28.27 -8.14 18.52
N THR A 67 -28.32 -8.39 19.83
CA THR A 67 -27.49 -9.42 20.46
C THR A 67 -27.95 -10.79 19.98
N ASN A 68 -27.01 -11.72 19.78
CA ASN A 68 -27.37 -13.10 19.48
C ASN A 68 -28.05 -13.73 20.70
N LEU A 69 -29.37 -13.89 20.63
CA LEU A 69 -30.21 -14.40 21.72
C LEU A 69 -29.92 -15.87 22.05
N VAL A 70 -29.29 -16.60 21.13
CA VAL A 70 -29.02 -18.04 21.22
C VAL A 70 -27.63 -18.32 21.79
N LYS A 71 -26.79 -17.28 21.93
CA LYS A 71 -25.37 -17.44 22.23
C LYS A 71 -25.10 -18.30 23.47
N ASP A 72 -25.94 -18.15 24.50
CA ASP A 72 -25.78 -18.81 25.79
C ASP A 72 -26.90 -19.84 26.05
N VAL A 73 -27.64 -20.24 25.00
CA VAL A 73 -28.69 -21.25 25.10
C VAL A 73 -28.09 -22.64 24.90
N GLU A 74 -28.15 -23.48 25.93
CA GLU A 74 -27.83 -24.90 25.80
C GLU A 74 -28.99 -25.65 25.12
N VAL A 75 -28.72 -26.21 23.94
CA VAL A 75 -29.70 -26.98 23.16
C VAL A 75 -29.72 -28.42 23.66
N SER A 76 -30.84 -28.81 24.26
CA SER A 76 -31.08 -30.14 24.83
C SER A 76 -31.97 -31.05 23.96
N ALA A 77 -32.60 -30.52 22.90
CA ALA A 77 -33.52 -31.26 22.03
C ALA A 77 -33.50 -30.76 20.58
N LYS A 78 -34.04 -31.60 19.66
CA LYS A 78 -34.20 -31.22 18.25
C LYS A 78 -35.21 -30.07 18.13
N ASN A 79 -34.93 -29.11 17.25
CA ASN A 79 -35.77 -27.93 16.92
C ASN A 79 -35.97 -26.92 18.07
N GLN A 80 -34.97 -26.73 18.94
CA GLN A 80 -35.05 -25.73 20.02
C GLN A 80 -34.59 -24.32 19.61
N VAL A 81 -33.90 -24.17 18.48
CA VAL A 81 -33.43 -22.90 17.92
C VAL A 81 -33.39 -22.95 16.40
#